data_AF-A0A2V8MJP4-F1
#
_entry.id   AF-A0A2V8MJP4-F1
#
_cell.length_a   1.000
_cell.length_b   1.000
_cell.length_c   1.000
_cell.angle_alpha   90.00
_cell.angle_beta   90.00
_cell.angle_gamma   90.00
#
_symmetry.space_group_name_H-M   'P 1'
#
loop_
_entity.id
_entity.type
_entity.pdbx_description
1 polymer ?
#
loop_
_entity_poly.entity_id
_entity_poly.type
_entity_poly.pdbx_seq_one_letter_code
_entity_poly.pdbx_strand_id
1 'polypeptide(L)'
;FAAFSLEDRARLRFPNDEDPERQGDLIVLKSFDAKSGERGVLLIKYSEAILAMAAVYDLGALASRYLLVLEPSQWGYQDARFLNYLGCDLEVLVGSPRRPDFEFIESLRTNLVPIDVGSGDWGDPALFLPRATGKPASCDVVMVAAWDPLKRHEVFFAAAARLKRQHEQRLRFALIGYDLGWTRAQIEQLLRQYSLEDQCEIFENIPHAQVARIVADSKVSLLLSQREGSNKSIYESMFCGTPVIVYRRQCGINLAHINPRTGLLAEDDELADAIRHVLTNPQEFDPRGWAMANVGYPNSSRKINAALSNMSHARARPWTRDIVAKKNGPNLRYAEAGRYQEFAPEYERLSEFLLPVD
;
A
#
# COMPACT_ATOMS: atom_id res chain seq x y z
N PHE A 1 13.94 2.96 20.46
CA PHE A 1 14.02 4.41 20.22
C PHE A 1 14.79 5.19 21.29
N ALA A 2 14.82 4.74 22.55
CA ALA A 2 15.59 5.39 23.63
C ALA A 2 17.11 5.57 23.37
N ALA A 3 17.72 4.67 22.59
CA ALA A 3 19.13 4.77 22.22
C ALA A 3 19.39 5.64 20.98
N PHE A 4 18.35 6.17 20.32
CA PHE A 4 18.50 6.94 19.08
C PHE A 4 18.61 8.45 19.38
N SER A 5 19.16 9.19 18.41
CA SER A 5 19.22 10.64 18.44
C SER A 5 17.83 11.27 18.64
N LEU A 6 17.78 12.51 19.14
CA LEU A 6 16.51 13.22 19.32
C LEU A 6 15.75 13.35 17.99
N GLU A 7 16.48 13.62 16.90
CA GLU A 7 15.91 13.74 15.55
C GLU A 7 15.30 12.41 15.08
N ASP A 8 16.03 11.31 15.24
CA ASP A 8 15.54 9.98 14.84
C ASP A 8 14.34 9.54 15.68
N ARG A 9 14.37 9.82 16.99
CA ARG A 9 13.25 9.53 17.88
C ARG A 9 12.00 10.32 17.51
N ALA A 10 12.14 11.63 17.25
CA ALA A 10 11.04 12.48 16.83
C ALA A 10 10.40 11.99 15.52
N ARG A 11 11.19 11.40 14.63
CA ARG A 11 10.72 10.86 13.35
C ARG A 11 10.24 9.41 13.42
N LEU A 12 10.35 8.73 14.57
CA LEU A 12 10.27 7.26 14.66
C LEU A 12 11.13 6.59 13.56
N ARG A 13 12.36 7.10 13.38
CA ARG A 13 13.29 6.68 12.33
C ARG A 13 14.33 5.73 12.92
N PHE A 14 14.54 4.61 12.25
CA PHE A 14 15.75 3.80 12.47
C PHE A 14 16.94 4.47 11.76
N PRO A 15 18.07 4.71 12.47
CA PRO A 15 19.23 5.39 11.91
C PRO A 15 19.69 4.76 10.58
N ASN A 16 19.92 5.61 9.58
CA ASN A 16 20.44 5.23 8.27
C ASN A 16 20.88 6.51 7.54
N ASP A 17 22.14 6.59 7.14
CA ASP A 17 22.77 7.82 6.64
C ASP A 17 22.76 7.95 5.11
N GLU A 18 22.17 6.99 4.38
CA GLU A 18 22.35 6.88 2.92
C GLU A 18 21.27 7.61 2.07
N ASP A 19 20.17 8.08 2.66
CA ASP A 19 19.06 8.71 1.92
C ASP A 19 18.43 9.90 2.66
N PRO A 20 18.73 11.15 2.26
CA PRO A 20 18.22 12.36 2.93
C PRO A 20 16.71 12.59 2.73
N GLU A 21 16.10 11.98 1.70
CA GLU A 21 14.66 12.13 1.45
C GLU A 21 13.82 11.10 2.19
N ARG A 22 14.43 10.01 2.68
CA ARG A 22 13.76 9.01 3.49
C ARG A 22 13.28 9.64 4.79
N GLN A 23 11.96 9.65 4.98
CA GLN A 23 11.38 9.97 6.28
C GLN A 23 11.42 8.74 7.19
N GLY A 24 11.30 8.98 8.50
CA GLY A 24 11.03 7.89 9.45
C GLY A 24 9.62 7.35 9.28
N ASP A 25 9.17 6.58 10.27
CA ASP A 25 7.81 6.04 10.24
C ASP A 25 6.75 7.07 10.66
N LEU A 26 7.17 8.25 11.11
CA LEU A 26 6.35 9.44 11.33
C LEU A 26 6.70 10.57 10.34
N ILE A 27 5.68 11.07 9.64
CA ILE A 27 5.78 12.23 8.72
C ILE A 27 4.83 13.36 9.14
N VAL A 28 5.33 14.59 9.11
CA VAL A 28 4.49 15.79 9.30
C VAL A 28 3.85 16.14 7.97
N LEU A 29 2.53 16.17 7.90
CA LEU A 29 1.81 16.58 6.69
C LEU A 29 1.35 18.05 6.75
N LYS A 30 1.33 18.63 7.95
CA LYS A 30 0.96 20.03 8.19
C LYS A 30 1.51 20.47 9.53
N SER A 31 2.19 21.62 9.56
CA SER A 31 2.68 22.23 10.80
C SER A 31 1.56 22.84 11.61
N PHE A 32 1.68 22.79 12.94
CA PHE A 32 0.83 23.54 13.86
C PHE A 32 1.03 25.05 13.69
N ASP A 33 -0.08 25.78 13.59
CA ASP A 33 -0.07 27.25 13.56
C ASP A 33 -0.49 27.82 14.92
N ALA A 34 0.50 28.32 15.66
CA ALA A 34 0.29 28.91 16.97
C ALA A 34 -0.54 30.21 16.94
N LYS A 35 -0.63 30.92 15.80
CA LYS A 35 -1.37 32.18 15.70
C LYS A 35 -2.87 31.94 15.59
N SER A 36 -3.28 31.02 14.73
CA SER A 36 -4.68 30.66 14.52
C SER A 36 -5.16 29.56 15.47
N GLY A 37 -4.24 28.81 16.09
CA GLY A 37 -4.54 27.57 16.81
C GLY A 37 -4.88 26.41 15.88
N GLU A 38 -4.65 26.54 14.57
CA GLU A 38 -4.91 25.49 13.59
C GLU A 38 -3.96 24.32 13.80
N ARG A 39 -4.55 23.12 13.98
CA ARG A 39 -3.82 21.91 14.30
C ARG A 39 -2.95 21.45 13.13
N GLY A 40 -1.75 20.97 13.48
CA GLY A 40 -0.90 20.22 12.58
C GLY A 40 -1.46 18.83 12.30
N VAL A 41 -0.82 18.09 11.40
CA VAL A 41 -1.19 16.73 11.03
C VAL A 41 0.06 15.86 11.02
N LEU A 42 0.01 14.77 11.79
CA LEU A 42 1.05 13.74 11.82
C LEU A 42 0.50 12.46 11.18
N LEU A 43 1.26 11.85 10.29
CA LEU A 43 0.96 10.52 9.75
C LEU A 43 1.98 9.52 10.25
N ILE A 44 1.50 8.40 10.78
CA ILE A 44 2.30 7.29 11.30
C ILE A 44 2.06 6.08 10.42
N LYS A 45 3.14 5.55 9.82
CA LYS A 45 3.11 4.40 8.92
C LYS A 45 3.68 3.16 9.61
N TYR A 46 3.07 2.02 9.32
CA TYR A 46 3.36 0.69 9.89
C TYR A 46 2.73 0.45 11.26
N SER A 47 2.21 -0.76 11.43
CA SER A 47 1.53 -1.17 12.66
C SER A 47 2.45 -1.14 13.89
N GLU A 48 3.75 -1.42 13.70
CA GLU A 48 4.74 -1.34 14.79
C GLU A 48 5.07 0.10 15.18
N ALA A 49 5.11 1.04 14.23
CA ALA A 49 5.34 2.44 14.54
C ALA A 49 4.12 3.08 15.22
N ILE A 50 2.91 2.63 14.88
CA ILE A 50 1.68 3.00 15.60
C ILE A 50 1.79 2.60 17.08
N LEU A 51 2.25 1.38 17.38
CA LEU A 51 2.50 0.99 18.77
C LEU A 51 3.64 1.79 19.40
N ALA A 52 4.73 1.99 18.69
CA ALA A 52 5.89 2.73 19.18
C ALA A 52 5.55 4.19 19.50
N MET A 53 4.71 4.84 18.69
CA MET A 53 4.24 6.21 18.91
C MET A 53 3.60 6.36 20.29
N ALA A 54 2.69 5.45 20.66
CA ALA A 54 2.04 5.48 21.97
C ALA A 54 3.00 5.25 23.15
N ALA A 55 4.14 4.61 22.90
CA ALA A 55 5.18 4.39 23.91
C ALA A 55 6.25 5.49 23.96
N VAL A 56 6.38 6.29 22.90
CA VAL A 56 7.45 7.30 22.75
C VAL A 56 6.94 8.73 22.97
N TYR A 57 5.65 8.98 22.78
CA TYR A 57 5.06 10.31 22.84
C TYR A 57 3.97 10.43 23.91
N ASP A 58 3.88 11.63 24.50
CA ASP A 58 2.71 12.05 25.27
C ASP A 58 1.56 12.36 24.30
N LEU A 59 0.70 11.37 24.08
CA LEU A 59 -0.47 11.46 23.22
C LEU A 59 -1.49 12.51 23.70
N GLY A 60 -1.59 12.74 25.01
CA GLY A 60 -2.49 13.73 25.60
C GLY A 60 -2.02 15.16 25.29
N ALA A 61 -0.72 15.42 25.45
CA ALA A 61 -0.14 16.72 25.10
C ALA A 61 -0.23 16.99 23.59
N LEU A 62 0.02 15.99 22.74
CA LEU A 62 -0.10 16.12 21.28
C LEU A 62 -1.51 16.49 20.83
N ALA A 63 -2.54 16.00 21.52
CA ALA A 63 -3.93 16.24 21.17
C ALA A 63 -4.32 17.71 21.08
N SER A 64 -3.61 18.59 21.80
CA SER A 64 -3.86 20.03 21.73
C SER A 64 -3.43 20.66 20.40
N ARG A 65 -2.38 20.12 19.76
CA ARG A 65 -1.72 20.73 18.59
C ARG A 65 -1.82 19.92 17.30
N TYR A 66 -2.13 18.61 17.37
CA TYR A 66 -2.07 17.73 16.21
C TYR A 66 -3.30 16.83 16.05
N LEU A 67 -3.67 16.61 14.79
CA LEU A 67 -4.50 15.49 14.34
C LEU A 67 -3.57 14.33 13.94
N LEU A 68 -4.02 13.09 14.11
CA LEU A 68 -3.25 11.90 13.74
C LEU A 68 -3.89 11.17 12.57
N VAL A 69 -3.04 10.69 11.66
CA VAL A 69 -3.39 9.73 10.61
C VAL A 69 -2.60 8.46 10.85
N LEU A 70 -3.29 7.36 11.12
CA LEU A 70 -2.68 6.05 11.26
C LEU A 70 -2.77 5.33 9.91
N GLU A 71 -1.63 4.86 9.40
CA GLU A 71 -1.51 4.02 8.22
C GLU A 71 -0.99 2.64 8.63
N PRO A 72 -1.86 1.72 9.09
CA PRO A 72 -1.46 0.38 9.50
C PRO A 72 -0.97 -0.43 8.30
N SER A 73 0.06 -1.24 8.51
CA SER A 73 0.65 -2.05 7.43
C SER A 73 0.11 -3.48 7.35
N GLN A 74 -0.74 -3.86 8.29
CA GLN A 74 -1.37 -5.17 8.40
C GLN A 74 -2.90 -5.04 8.35
N TRP A 75 -3.60 -6.17 8.28
CA TRP A 75 -5.06 -6.27 8.34
C TRP A 75 -5.51 -6.78 9.72
N GLY A 76 -6.81 -6.65 10.02
CA GLY A 76 -7.38 -7.12 11.28
C GLY A 76 -7.25 -6.07 12.38
N TYR A 77 -8.23 -5.16 12.47
CA TYR A 77 -8.16 -4.01 13.38
C TYR A 77 -8.80 -4.24 14.75
N GLN A 78 -9.28 -5.46 15.00
CA GLN A 78 -9.59 -5.94 16.35
C GLN A 78 -8.30 -6.21 17.14
N ASP A 79 -7.49 -5.17 17.27
CA ASP A 79 -6.13 -5.19 17.77
C ASP A 79 -5.99 -4.16 18.89
N ALA A 80 -5.40 -4.59 20.01
CA ALA A 80 -5.23 -3.75 21.18
C ALA A 80 -4.39 -2.48 20.91
N ARG A 81 -3.58 -2.46 19.85
CA ARG A 81 -2.78 -1.28 19.45
C ARG A 81 -3.64 -0.04 19.26
N PHE A 82 -4.84 -0.17 18.69
CA PHE A 82 -5.75 0.96 18.48
C PHE A 82 -6.36 1.48 19.79
N LEU A 83 -6.42 0.67 20.85
CA LEU A 83 -6.96 1.08 22.15
C LEU A 83 -6.10 2.18 22.81
N ASN A 84 -4.79 2.23 22.50
CA ASN A 84 -3.90 3.30 22.99
C ASN A 84 -4.29 4.70 22.49
N TYR A 85 -5.10 4.76 21.44
CA TYR A 85 -5.57 6.00 20.82
C TYR A 85 -7.01 6.35 21.21
N LEU A 86 -7.64 5.55 22.07
CA LEU A 86 -8.95 5.85 22.63
C LEU A 86 -8.83 6.78 23.84
N GLY A 87 -9.84 7.64 24.04
CA GLY A 87 -10.02 8.35 25.32
C GLY A 87 -9.06 9.52 25.60
N CYS A 88 -8.32 9.97 24.59
CA CYS A 88 -7.58 11.23 24.60
C CYS A 88 -8.33 12.25 23.73
N ASP A 89 -8.10 13.56 23.92
CA ASP A 89 -8.63 14.62 23.04
C ASP A 89 -8.09 14.56 21.58
N LEU A 90 -7.41 13.46 21.24
CA LEU A 90 -6.91 13.15 19.91
C LEU A 90 -8.07 12.91 18.95
N GLU A 91 -7.91 13.42 17.75
CA GLU A 91 -8.75 13.08 16.61
C GLU A 91 -7.89 12.27 15.64
N VAL A 92 -8.32 11.04 15.39
CA VAL A 92 -7.47 10.03 14.75
C VAL A 92 -8.19 9.47 13.54
N LEU A 93 -7.58 9.65 12.37
CA LEU A 93 -8.03 9.05 11.13
C LEU A 93 -7.29 7.73 10.90
N VAL A 94 -8.00 6.63 10.71
CA VAL A 94 -7.42 5.28 10.58
C VAL A 94 -7.60 4.76 9.16
N GLY A 95 -6.51 4.65 8.42
CA GLY A 95 -6.51 4.03 7.08
C GLY A 95 -6.98 2.59 7.17
N SER A 96 -8.12 2.28 6.56
CA SER A 96 -8.88 1.04 6.73
C SER A 96 -9.34 0.50 5.36
N PRO A 97 -8.43 -0.01 4.52
CA PRO A 97 -8.77 -0.45 3.16
C PRO A 97 -9.67 -1.69 3.14
N ARG A 98 -9.64 -2.51 4.19
CA ARG A 98 -10.46 -3.71 4.28
C ARG A 98 -11.81 -3.38 4.91
N ARG A 99 -12.90 -3.72 4.22
CA ARG A 99 -14.26 -3.36 4.63
C ARG A 99 -14.62 -3.78 6.07
N PRO A 100 -14.36 -5.02 6.52
CA PRO A 100 -14.64 -5.37 7.92
C PRO A 100 -13.78 -4.60 8.95
N ASP A 101 -12.57 -4.16 8.58
CA ASP A 101 -11.73 -3.33 9.47
C ASP A 101 -12.27 -1.89 9.54
N PHE A 102 -12.72 -1.35 8.40
CA PHE A 102 -13.44 -0.07 8.34
C PHE A 102 -14.70 -0.09 9.22
N GLU A 103 -15.56 -1.09 9.03
CA GLU A 103 -16.81 -1.24 9.77
C GLU A 103 -16.57 -1.47 11.27
N PHE A 104 -15.52 -2.20 11.62
CA PHE A 104 -15.13 -2.36 13.02
C PHE A 104 -14.82 -1.01 13.66
N ILE A 105 -13.89 -0.22 13.09
CA ILE A 105 -13.54 1.10 13.64
C ILE A 105 -14.77 2.03 13.68
N GLU A 106 -15.59 2.04 12.63
CA GLU A 106 -16.84 2.80 12.58
C GLU A 106 -17.80 2.41 13.72
N SER A 107 -17.92 1.10 13.99
CA SER A 107 -18.83 0.56 15.02
C SER A 107 -18.41 0.92 16.45
N LEU A 108 -17.13 1.24 16.69
CA LEU A 108 -16.65 1.65 18.01
C LEU A 108 -17.29 2.97 18.46
N ARG A 109 -17.68 3.84 17.51
CA ARG A 109 -18.25 5.18 17.79
C ARG A 109 -17.39 6.00 18.75
N THR A 110 -16.08 5.96 18.56
CA THR A 110 -15.09 6.67 19.37
C THR A 110 -14.49 7.85 18.60
N ASN A 111 -13.37 8.38 19.08
CA ASN A 111 -12.56 9.39 18.40
C ASN A 111 -11.77 8.85 17.19
N LEU A 112 -11.79 7.54 16.95
CA LEU A 112 -11.19 6.91 15.77
C LEU A 112 -12.17 6.98 14.61
N VAL A 113 -11.75 7.56 13.49
CA VAL A 113 -12.55 7.70 12.27
C VAL A 113 -11.89 6.85 11.19
N PRO A 114 -12.58 5.85 10.60
CA PRO A 114 -12.00 5.08 9.52
C PRO A 114 -12.01 5.85 8.21
N ILE A 115 -11.03 5.59 7.34
CA ILE A 115 -11.02 6.06 5.96
C ILE A 115 -10.62 4.94 5.01
N ASP A 116 -11.26 4.90 3.84
CA ASP A 116 -10.96 3.94 2.78
C ASP A 116 -9.71 4.36 1.97
N VAL A 117 -8.56 4.33 2.65
CA VAL A 117 -7.22 4.54 2.10
C VAL A 117 -6.27 3.58 2.84
N GLY A 118 -5.57 2.72 2.10
CA GLY A 118 -4.56 1.82 2.66
C GLY A 118 -3.13 2.21 2.27
N SER A 119 -2.15 1.50 2.83
CA SER A 119 -0.73 1.71 2.50
C SER A 119 -0.39 1.51 1.01
N GLY A 120 -1.15 0.66 0.31
CA GLY A 120 -0.97 0.40 -1.12
C GLY A 120 -1.43 1.55 -2.02
N ASP A 121 -2.38 2.37 -1.55
CA ASP A 121 -3.02 3.46 -2.31
C ASP A 121 -2.09 4.66 -2.56
N TRP A 122 -0.90 4.68 -1.99
CA TRP A 122 0.05 5.80 -2.07
C TRP A 122 1.09 5.65 -3.19
N GLY A 123 0.80 4.80 -4.18
CA GLY A 123 1.65 4.60 -5.36
C GLY A 123 1.83 5.88 -6.18
N ASP A 124 2.98 5.98 -6.86
CA ASP A 124 3.30 7.08 -7.76
C ASP A 124 2.97 6.69 -9.21
N PRO A 125 1.89 7.24 -9.81
CA PRO A 125 1.46 6.86 -11.16
C PRO A 125 2.49 7.21 -12.24
N ALA A 126 3.46 8.08 -11.96
CA ALA A 126 4.52 8.43 -12.91
C ALA A 126 5.58 7.33 -13.06
N LEU A 127 5.70 6.42 -12.09
CA LEU A 127 6.65 5.31 -12.13
C LEU A 127 6.13 4.10 -12.92
N PHE A 128 4.80 4.02 -13.12
CA PHE A 128 4.12 2.88 -13.73
C PHE A 128 3.37 3.36 -14.97
N LEU A 129 4.10 3.35 -16.09
CA LEU A 129 3.58 3.78 -17.39
C LEU A 129 3.02 2.60 -18.16
N PRO A 130 1.93 2.80 -18.93
CA PRO A 130 1.36 1.75 -19.73
C PRO A 130 2.29 1.35 -20.87
N ARG A 131 2.06 0.15 -21.42
CA ARG A 131 2.72 -0.28 -22.64
C ARG A 131 2.45 0.71 -23.78
N ALA A 132 3.48 0.95 -24.60
CA ALA A 132 3.34 1.81 -25.77
C ALA A 132 2.21 1.32 -26.69
N THR A 133 1.39 2.26 -27.16
CA THR A 133 0.26 1.99 -28.06
C THR A 133 0.72 1.22 -29.29
N GLY A 134 -0.02 0.17 -29.67
CA GLY A 134 0.28 -0.67 -30.84
C GLY A 134 1.38 -1.72 -30.62
N LYS A 135 2.08 -1.73 -29.48
CA LYS A 135 3.03 -2.80 -29.15
C LYS A 135 2.27 -4.01 -28.57
N PRO A 136 2.43 -5.23 -29.14
CA PRO A 136 1.87 -6.44 -28.55
C PRO A 136 2.55 -6.76 -27.22
N ALA A 137 1.80 -7.34 -26.28
CA ALA A 137 2.34 -7.82 -25.02
C ALA A 137 3.31 -9.01 -25.24
N SER A 138 4.43 -9.01 -24.52
CA SER A 138 5.39 -10.12 -24.55
C SER A 138 4.99 -11.26 -23.62
N CYS A 139 4.26 -10.95 -22.55
CA CYS A 139 3.76 -11.94 -21.59
C CYS A 139 2.24 -11.95 -21.55
N ASP A 140 1.66 -13.13 -21.39
CA ASP A 140 0.23 -13.28 -21.11
C ASP A 140 -0.03 -12.98 -19.62
N VAL A 141 0.76 -13.55 -18.72
CA VAL A 141 0.57 -13.43 -17.27
C VAL A 141 1.85 -12.93 -16.59
N VAL A 142 1.71 -12.08 -15.57
CA VAL A 142 2.80 -11.74 -14.64
C VAL A 142 2.37 -12.00 -13.21
N MET A 143 3.31 -12.45 -12.38
CA MET A 143 3.14 -12.55 -10.94
C MET A 143 4.32 -11.89 -10.24
N VAL A 144 4.05 -10.79 -9.53
CA VAL A 144 5.04 -10.07 -8.73
C VAL A 144 4.90 -10.49 -7.28
N ALA A 145 5.75 -11.41 -6.84
CA ALA A 145 5.65 -12.06 -5.54
C ALA A 145 7.00 -12.62 -5.09
N ALA A 146 7.34 -12.42 -3.81
CA ALA A 146 8.47 -13.11 -3.20
C ALA A 146 8.28 -14.63 -3.22
N TRP A 147 9.35 -15.40 -3.21
CA TRP A 147 9.29 -16.86 -3.22
C TRP A 147 8.89 -17.36 -1.84
N ASP A 148 7.58 -17.49 -1.60
CA ASP A 148 7.01 -17.89 -0.32
C ASP A 148 5.73 -18.72 -0.53
N PRO A 149 5.45 -19.75 0.29
CA PRO A 149 4.20 -20.51 0.23
C PRO A 149 2.93 -19.63 0.26
N LEU A 150 2.93 -18.55 1.03
CA LEU A 150 1.82 -17.61 1.17
C LEU A 150 1.48 -16.91 -0.15
N LYS A 151 2.41 -16.84 -1.11
CA LYS A 151 2.17 -16.26 -2.43
C LYS A 151 1.48 -17.22 -3.39
N ARG A 152 1.48 -18.52 -3.10
CA ARG A 152 0.66 -19.54 -3.78
C ARG A 152 0.95 -19.69 -5.28
N HIS A 153 2.24 -19.66 -5.66
CA HIS A 153 2.72 -19.93 -7.02
C HIS A 153 2.16 -21.24 -7.59
N GLU A 154 2.04 -22.28 -6.76
CA GLU A 154 1.50 -23.57 -7.17
C GLU A 154 0.05 -23.49 -7.68
N VAL A 155 -0.79 -22.62 -7.11
CA VAL A 155 -2.16 -22.41 -7.58
C VAL A 155 -2.17 -21.86 -9.00
N PHE A 156 -1.27 -20.93 -9.30
CA PHE A 156 -1.09 -20.44 -10.66
C PHE A 156 -0.60 -21.55 -11.60
N PHE A 157 0.38 -22.35 -11.18
CA PHE A 157 0.91 -23.44 -12.02
C PHE A 157 -0.15 -24.51 -12.32
N ALA A 158 -0.99 -24.85 -11.34
CA ALA A 158 -2.12 -25.73 -11.55
C ALA A 158 -3.11 -25.16 -12.60
N ALA A 159 -3.43 -23.87 -12.51
CA ALA A 159 -4.29 -23.19 -13.47
C ALA A 159 -3.68 -23.12 -14.89
N ALA A 160 -2.39 -22.79 -15.00
CA ALA A 160 -1.66 -22.77 -16.27
C ALA A 160 -1.58 -24.16 -16.92
N ALA A 161 -1.29 -25.20 -16.12
CA ALA A 161 -1.29 -26.59 -16.60
C ALA A 161 -2.69 -27.07 -17.02
N ARG A 162 -3.76 -26.58 -16.36
CA ARG A 162 -5.14 -26.83 -16.78
C ARG A 162 -5.44 -26.19 -18.12
N LEU A 163 -5.07 -24.93 -18.33
CA LEU A 163 -5.24 -24.23 -19.61
C LEU A 163 -4.51 -24.95 -20.76
N LYS A 164 -3.26 -25.36 -20.53
CA LYS A 164 -2.47 -26.13 -21.51
C LYS A 164 -3.15 -27.45 -21.90
N ARG A 165 -3.70 -28.19 -20.93
CA ARG A 165 -4.30 -29.52 -21.18
C ARG A 165 -5.73 -29.49 -21.70
N GLN A 166 -6.57 -28.60 -21.19
CA GLN A 166 -8.01 -28.59 -21.48
C GLN A 166 -8.40 -27.64 -22.61
N HIS A 167 -7.63 -26.58 -22.82
CA HIS A 167 -7.92 -25.55 -23.81
C HIS A 167 -6.84 -25.43 -24.89
N GLU A 168 -5.86 -26.33 -24.88
CA GLU A 168 -4.67 -26.30 -25.76
C GLU A 168 -3.96 -24.92 -25.75
N GLN A 169 -4.14 -24.16 -24.67
CA GLN A 169 -3.67 -22.79 -24.54
C GLN A 169 -2.40 -22.77 -23.71
N ARG A 170 -1.28 -22.60 -24.39
CA ARG A 170 0.03 -22.37 -23.78
C ARG A 170 0.17 -20.89 -23.40
N LEU A 171 0.58 -20.60 -22.17
CA LEU A 171 0.81 -19.24 -21.70
C LEU A 171 2.29 -18.89 -21.80
N ARG A 172 2.62 -17.62 -22.06
CA ARG A 172 3.93 -17.06 -21.73
C ARG A 172 3.79 -16.25 -20.45
N PHE A 173 4.55 -16.54 -19.42
CA PHE A 173 4.41 -15.84 -18.15
C PHE A 173 5.73 -15.47 -17.48
N ALA A 174 5.69 -14.36 -16.75
CA ALA A 174 6.82 -13.83 -16.01
C ALA A 174 6.57 -13.98 -14.50
N LEU A 175 7.56 -14.52 -13.78
CA LEU A 175 7.60 -14.54 -12.33
C LEU A 175 8.65 -13.54 -11.86
N ILE A 176 8.29 -12.62 -10.99
CA ILE A 176 9.19 -11.59 -10.47
C ILE A 176 9.20 -11.67 -8.95
N GLY A 177 10.35 -11.99 -8.37
CA GLY A 177 10.43 -12.22 -6.93
C GLY A 177 11.83 -12.13 -6.37
N TYR A 178 11.96 -12.62 -5.14
CA TYR A 178 13.17 -12.72 -4.35
C TYR A 178 12.95 -13.77 -3.26
N ASP A 179 14.02 -14.35 -2.73
CA ASP A 179 13.96 -15.39 -1.70
C ASP A 179 13.24 -14.89 -0.44
N LEU A 180 12.18 -15.60 -0.02
CA LEU A 180 11.47 -15.35 1.24
C LEU A 180 10.83 -16.65 1.76
N GLY A 181 11.58 -17.44 2.51
CA GLY A 181 11.10 -18.74 2.99
C GLY A 181 11.22 -19.86 1.94
N TRP A 182 11.08 -19.56 0.65
CA TRP A 182 11.56 -20.41 -0.46
C TRP A 182 12.68 -19.74 -1.25
N THR A 183 13.34 -20.56 -2.07
CA THR A 183 14.35 -20.14 -3.05
C THR A 183 13.84 -20.26 -4.48
N ARG A 184 14.49 -19.57 -5.43
CA ARG A 184 14.28 -19.77 -6.86
C ARG A 184 14.29 -21.23 -7.30
N ALA A 185 15.22 -22.04 -6.78
CA ALA A 185 15.35 -23.45 -7.16
C ALA A 185 14.08 -24.26 -6.84
N GLN A 186 13.37 -23.92 -5.76
CA GLN A 186 12.09 -24.55 -5.41
C GLN A 186 10.98 -24.13 -6.38
N ILE A 187 10.94 -22.87 -6.81
CA ILE A 187 10.01 -22.40 -7.86
C ILE A 187 10.28 -23.13 -9.18
N GLU A 188 11.54 -23.27 -9.58
CA GLU A 188 11.92 -24.02 -10.79
C GLU A 188 11.55 -25.51 -10.70
N GLN A 189 11.67 -26.11 -9.51
CA GLN A 189 11.21 -27.49 -9.27
C GLN A 189 9.69 -27.61 -9.41
N LEU A 190 8.92 -26.67 -8.87
CA LEU A 190 7.47 -26.63 -9.06
C LEU A 190 7.12 -26.50 -10.55
N LEU A 191 7.77 -25.60 -11.29
CA LEU A 191 7.56 -25.49 -12.75
C LEU A 191 7.78 -26.81 -13.48
N ARG A 192 8.83 -27.58 -13.10
CA ARG A 192 9.09 -28.93 -13.64
C ARG A 192 7.96 -29.91 -13.34
N GLN A 193 7.46 -29.91 -12.12
CA GLN A 193 6.35 -30.78 -11.71
C GLN A 193 5.07 -30.54 -12.51
N TYR A 194 4.82 -29.30 -12.92
CA TYR A 194 3.67 -28.92 -13.75
C TYR A 194 3.96 -28.90 -15.26
N SER A 195 5.20 -29.21 -15.68
CA SER A 195 5.65 -29.17 -17.08
C SER A 195 5.43 -27.81 -17.76
N LEU A 196 5.84 -26.73 -17.08
CA LEU A 196 5.69 -25.32 -17.47
C LEU A 196 7.02 -24.56 -17.64
N GLU A 197 8.16 -25.23 -17.56
CA GLU A 197 9.50 -24.62 -17.59
C GLU A 197 9.73 -23.82 -18.86
N ASP A 198 9.18 -24.29 -19.98
CA ASP A 198 9.30 -23.69 -21.30
C ASP A 198 8.33 -22.51 -21.54
N GLN A 199 7.51 -22.17 -20.54
CA GLN A 199 6.51 -21.10 -20.58
C GLN A 199 6.86 -19.93 -19.65
N CYS A 200 7.86 -20.11 -18.80
CA CYS A 200 8.18 -19.19 -17.70
C CYS A 200 9.48 -18.44 -17.94
N GLU A 201 9.47 -17.13 -17.69
CA GLU A 201 10.68 -16.33 -17.46
C GLU A 201 10.72 -15.90 -15.99
N ILE A 202 11.81 -16.24 -15.28
CA ILE A 202 11.97 -15.91 -13.85
C ILE A 202 12.97 -14.77 -13.70
N PHE A 203 12.49 -13.66 -13.14
CA PHE A 203 13.26 -12.50 -12.74
C PHE A 203 13.42 -12.47 -11.23
N GLU A 204 14.64 -12.24 -10.76
CA GLU A 204 14.95 -12.22 -9.33
C GLU A 204 15.72 -10.95 -8.98
N ASN A 205 15.31 -10.27 -7.90
CA ASN A 205 15.98 -9.07 -7.38
C ASN A 205 16.20 -7.96 -8.44
N ILE A 206 15.27 -7.81 -9.39
CA ILE A 206 15.39 -6.81 -10.44
C ILE A 206 14.98 -5.41 -9.97
N PRO A 207 15.55 -4.33 -10.55
CA PRO A 207 15.17 -2.97 -10.22
C PRO A 207 13.68 -2.68 -10.45
N HIS A 208 13.08 -1.83 -9.62
CA HIS A 208 11.66 -1.51 -9.68
C HIS A 208 11.19 -1.00 -11.06
N ALA A 209 12.02 -0.20 -11.74
CA ALA A 209 11.73 0.27 -13.10
C ALA A 209 11.63 -0.89 -14.11
N GLN A 210 12.36 -1.98 -13.91
CA GLN A 210 12.26 -3.18 -14.75
C GLN A 210 11.00 -3.98 -14.42
N VAL A 211 10.63 -4.07 -13.13
CA VAL A 211 9.33 -4.66 -12.72
C VAL A 211 8.18 -3.94 -13.43
N ALA A 212 8.14 -2.61 -13.35
CA ALA A 212 7.10 -1.80 -13.99
C ALA A 212 7.02 -2.05 -15.51
N ARG A 213 8.17 -2.17 -16.19
CA ARG A 213 8.23 -2.49 -17.62
C ARG A 213 7.65 -3.87 -17.94
N ILE A 214 8.01 -4.90 -17.19
CA ILE A 214 7.51 -6.27 -17.41
C ILE A 214 6.00 -6.33 -17.12
N VAL A 215 5.54 -5.69 -16.05
CA VAL A 215 4.12 -5.61 -15.71
C VAL A 215 3.33 -4.90 -16.81
N ALA A 216 3.83 -3.77 -17.33
CA ALA A 216 3.23 -3.10 -18.47
C ALA A 216 3.25 -3.97 -19.73
N ASP A 217 4.29 -4.77 -19.94
CA ASP A 217 4.40 -5.67 -21.10
C ASP A 217 3.62 -6.98 -20.98
N SER A 218 2.82 -7.12 -19.91
CA SER A 218 1.97 -8.28 -19.62
C SER A 218 0.50 -7.98 -19.93
N LYS A 219 -0.33 -9.03 -20.09
CA LYS A 219 -1.78 -8.87 -20.32
C LYS A 219 -2.61 -8.98 -19.03
N VAL A 220 -2.16 -9.73 -18.04
CA VAL A 220 -2.82 -9.81 -16.72
C VAL A 220 -1.80 -10.02 -15.61
N SER A 221 -2.07 -9.43 -14.43
CA SER A 221 -1.24 -9.56 -13.23
C SER A 221 -1.98 -10.33 -12.14
N LEU A 222 -1.29 -11.18 -11.37
CA LEU A 222 -1.91 -12.05 -10.36
C LEU A 222 -1.53 -11.64 -8.93
N LEU A 223 -2.53 -11.62 -8.04
CA LEU A 223 -2.35 -11.60 -6.58
C LEU A 223 -3.11 -12.77 -5.96
N LEU A 224 -2.40 -13.88 -5.70
CA LEU A 224 -3.01 -15.12 -5.22
C LEU A 224 -2.85 -15.35 -3.72
N SER A 225 -2.12 -14.48 -3.02
CA SER A 225 -1.95 -14.59 -1.58
C SER A 225 -3.30 -14.57 -0.88
N GLN A 226 -3.46 -15.41 0.15
CA GLN A 226 -4.70 -15.38 0.95
C GLN A 226 -4.72 -14.19 1.89
N ARG A 227 -3.56 -13.76 2.37
CA ARG A 227 -3.41 -12.74 3.40
C ARG A 227 -2.16 -11.92 3.14
N GLU A 228 -2.31 -10.63 2.94
CA GLU A 228 -1.20 -9.70 2.72
C GLU A 228 -1.67 -8.27 3.03
N GLY A 229 -0.99 -7.62 3.96
CA GLY A 229 -1.20 -6.19 4.21
C GLY A 229 -0.40 -5.35 3.22
N SER A 230 -0.88 -4.16 2.90
CA SER A 230 -0.12 -3.15 2.16
C SER A 230 0.35 -3.57 0.76
N ASN A 231 -0.35 -4.46 0.07
CA ASN A 231 0.05 -4.87 -1.27
C ASN A 231 0.03 -3.65 -2.23
N LYS A 232 1.18 -3.38 -2.86
CA LYS A 232 1.33 -2.32 -3.86
C LYS A 232 1.18 -2.84 -5.28
N SER A 233 1.54 -4.10 -5.52
CA SER A 233 1.68 -4.65 -6.87
C SER A 233 0.38 -4.61 -7.68
N ILE A 234 -0.79 -4.70 -7.03
CA ILE A 234 -2.08 -4.53 -7.73
C ILE A 234 -2.24 -3.11 -8.28
N TYR A 235 -1.90 -2.08 -7.51
CA TYR A 235 -2.08 -0.69 -7.90
C TYR A 235 -1.04 -0.29 -8.95
N GLU A 236 0.20 -0.77 -8.78
CA GLU A 236 1.27 -0.66 -9.76
C GLU A 236 0.86 -1.29 -11.10
N SER A 237 0.25 -2.49 -11.06
CA SER A 237 -0.31 -3.15 -12.25
C SER A 237 -1.42 -2.33 -12.89
N MET A 238 -2.35 -1.79 -12.08
CA MET A 238 -3.43 -0.97 -12.60
C MET A 238 -2.90 0.31 -13.26
N PHE A 239 -1.90 0.98 -12.68
CA PHE A 239 -1.26 2.13 -13.32
C PHE A 239 -0.59 1.74 -14.63
N CYS A 240 0.07 0.58 -14.72
CA CYS A 240 0.60 0.05 -15.99
C CYS A 240 -0.49 -0.30 -17.03
N GLY A 241 -1.78 -0.16 -16.71
CA GLY A 241 -2.85 -0.55 -17.63
C GLY A 241 -3.08 -2.05 -17.70
N THR A 242 -2.52 -2.82 -16.75
CA THR A 242 -2.60 -4.27 -16.71
C THR A 242 -3.71 -4.70 -15.75
N PRO A 243 -4.77 -5.37 -16.24
CA PRO A 243 -5.83 -5.89 -15.38
C PRO A 243 -5.27 -6.88 -14.35
N VAL A 244 -5.94 -6.97 -13.20
CA VAL A 244 -5.50 -7.83 -12.09
C VAL A 244 -6.50 -8.96 -11.83
N ILE A 245 -6.00 -10.16 -11.54
CA ILE A 245 -6.82 -11.24 -10.97
C ILE A 245 -6.36 -11.45 -9.54
N VAL A 246 -7.30 -11.29 -8.61
CA VAL A 246 -7.03 -11.39 -7.17
C VAL A 246 -7.81 -12.55 -6.59
N TYR A 247 -7.19 -13.27 -5.66
CA TYR A 247 -7.88 -14.30 -4.89
C TYR A 247 -9.12 -13.72 -4.18
N ARG A 248 -10.30 -14.32 -4.39
CA ARG A 248 -11.60 -13.77 -3.98
C ARG A 248 -11.70 -13.47 -2.48
N ARG A 249 -10.98 -14.23 -1.66
CA ARG A 249 -10.97 -14.10 -0.19
C ARG A 249 -9.67 -13.52 0.34
N GLN A 250 -8.94 -12.76 -0.48
CA GLN A 250 -7.74 -12.07 -0.03
C GLN A 250 -8.06 -11.17 1.18
N CYS A 251 -7.25 -11.29 2.23
CA CYS A 251 -7.31 -10.42 3.39
C CYS A 251 -6.15 -9.41 3.37
N GLY A 252 -6.49 -8.13 3.28
CA GLY A 252 -5.57 -7.01 3.54
C GLY A 252 -5.46 -5.97 2.43
N ILE A 253 -6.22 -6.11 1.35
CA ILE A 253 -6.49 -5.02 0.40
C ILE A 253 -7.97 -4.59 0.43
N ASN A 254 -8.28 -3.50 -0.28
CA ASN A 254 -9.66 -3.17 -0.62
C ASN A 254 -10.12 -3.96 -1.84
N LEU A 255 -10.90 -5.02 -1.64
CA LEU A 255 -11.43 -5.85 -2.73
C LEU A 255 -12.40 -5.10 -3.65
N ALA A 256 -13.02 -3.99 -3.22
CA ALA A 256 -13.88 -3.16 -4.07
C ALA A 256 -13.09 -2.45 -5.19
N HIS A 257 -11.76 -2.35 -5.04
CA HIS A 257 -10.89 -1.87 -6.12
C HIS A 257 -10.75 -2.88 -7.26
N ILE A 258 -11.18 -4.13 -7.06
CA ILE A 258 -11.28 -5.15 -8.10
C ILE A 258 -12.72 -5.16 -8.62
N ASN A 259 -12.92 -4.54 -9.78
CA ASN A 259 -14.23 -4.27 -10.38
C ASN A 259 -14.16 -4.46 -11.90
N PRO A 260 -15.27 -4.38 -12.65
CA PRO A 260 -15.30 -4.66 -14.08
C PRO A 260 -14.29 -3.87 -14.93
N ARG A 261 -13.83 -2.69 -14.47
CA ARG A 261 -12.79 -1.92 -15.17
C ARG A 261 -11.38 -2.37 -14.83
N THR A 262 -11.14 -2.92 -13.64
CA THR A 262 -9.78 -3.17 -13.13
C THR A 262 -9.35 -4.63 -13.20
N GLY A 263 -10.30 -5.58 -13.19
CA GLY A 263 -9.97 -7.00 -13.22
C GLY A 263 -11.04 -7.88 -12.59
N LEU A 264 -10.61 -9.04 -12.08
CA LEU A 264 -11.52 -10.09 -11.58
C LEU A 264 -11.10 -10.60 -10.20
N LEU A 265 -12.09 -10.98 -9.40
CA LEU A 265 -11.91 -11.83 -8.23
C LEU A 265 -12.14 -13.29 -8.65
N ALA A 266 -11.25 -14.19 -8.24
CA ALA A 266 -11.32 -15.62 -8.56
C ALA A 266 -11.01 -16.50 -7.35
N GLU A 267 -11.74 -17.60 -7.18
CA GLU A 267 -11.31 -18.75 -6.36
C GLU A 267 -10.28 -19.59 -7.14
N ASP A 268 -9.66 -20.57 -6.48
CA ASP A 268 -8.56 -21.37 -7.06
C ASP A 268 -8.99 -22.16 -8.30
N ASP A 269 -10.19 -22.71 -8.30
CA ASP A 269 -10.77 -23.50 -9.39
C ASP A 269 -11.28 -22.62 -10.55
N GLU A 270 -11.53 -21.34 -10.29
CA GLU A 270 -11.94 -20.33 -11.27
C GLU A 270 -10.74 -19.65 -11.96
N LEU A 271 -9.53 -19.75 -11.38
CA LEU A 271 -8.36 -18.97 -11.83
C LEU A 271 -8.02 -19.19 -13.32
N ALA A 272 -8.09 -20.43 -13.80
CA ALA A 272 -7.83 -20.74 -15.21
C ALA A 272 -8.83 -20.01 -16.13
N ASP A 273 -10.10 -20.06 -15.79
CA ASP A 273 -11.17 -19.43 -16.57
C ASP A 273 -11.10 -17.89 -16.50
N ALA A 274 -10.74 -17.34 -15.33
CA ALA A 274 -10.51 -15.91 -15.16
C ALA A 274 -9.32 -15.41 -16.00
N ILE A 275 -8.20 -16.14 -16.02
CA ILE A 275 -7.04 -15.82 -16.87
C ILE A 275 -7.48 -15.82 -18.33
N ARG A 276 -8.17 -16.87 -18.78
CA ARG A 276 -8.65 -16.98 -20.16
C ARG A 276 -9.56 -15.81 -20.53
N HIS A 277 -10.51 -15.44 -19.66
CA HIS A 277 -11.43 -14.33 -19.88
C HIS A 277 -10.70 -13.00 -20.11
N VAL A 278 -9.74 -12.66 -19.24
CA VAL A 278 -8.96 -11.41 -19.38
C VAL A 278 -8.16 -11.42 -20.67
N LEU A 279 -7.58 -12.56 -21.05
CA LEU A 279 -6.81 -12.69 -22.28
C LEU A 279 -7.66 -12.58 -23.55
N THR A 280 -8.91 -13.04 -23.52
CA THR A 280 -9.83 -13.01 -24.68
C THR A 280 -10.64 -11.71 -24.77
N ASN A 281 -10.84 -11.02 -23.66
CA ASN A 281 -11.67 -9.80 -23.59
C ASN A 281 -10.91 -8.58 -23.05
N PRO A 282 -9.71 -8.24 -23.56
CA PRO A 282 -8.91 -7.15 -23.02
C PRO A 282 -9.61 -5.78 -23.10
N GLN A 283 -10.54 -5.60 -24.04
CA GLN A 283 -11.30 -4.37 -24.24
C GLN A 283 -12.29 -4.05 -23.11
N GLU A 284 -12.63 -5.01 -22.25
CA GLU A 284 -13.55 -4.78 -21.12
C GLU A 284 -12.92 -3.96 -20.01
N PHE A 285 -11.58 -3.91 -19.98
CA PHE A 285 -10.83 -3.36 -18.86
C PHE A 285 -10.21 -1.99 -19.20
N ASP A 286 -10.27 -1.09 -18.22
CA ASP A 286 -9.54 0.18 -18.19
C ASP A 286 -8.99 0.39 -16.77
N PRO A 287 -8.02 -0.44 -16.35
CA PRO A 287 -7.50 -0.39 -14.99
C PRO A 287 -6.73 0.92 -14.74
N ARG A 288 -6.06 1.46 -15.76
CA ARG A 288 -5.31 2.72 -15.64
C ARG A 288 -6.26 3.91 -15.48
N GLY A 289 -7.27 4.04 -16.33
CA GLY A 289 -8.23 5.13 -16.21
C GLY A 289 -8.99 5.08 -14.90
N TRP A 290 -9.34 3.88 -14.41
CA TRP A 290 -9.88 3.73 -13.06
C TRP A 290 -8.88 4.14 -11.98
N ALA A 291 -7.63 3.67 -12.04
CA ALA A 291 -6.64 3.93 -11.01
C ALA A 291 -6.27 5.42 -10.90
N MET A 292 -6.08 6.10 -12.03
CA MET A 292 -5.81 7.54 -12.09
C MET A 292 -6.92 8.37 -11.43
N ALA A 293 -8.17 7.89 -11.45
CA ALA A 293 -9.31 8.58 -10.86
C ALA A 293 -9.52 8.27 -9.36
N ASN A 294 -9.04 7.12 -8.86
CA ASN A 294 -9.47 6.59 -7.55
C ASN A 294 -8.35 6.39 -6.52
N VAL A 295 -7.14 6.07 -6.98
CA VAL A 295 -6.00 5.68 -6.13
C VAL A 295 -4.72 6.41 -6.54
N GLY A 296 -3.62 6.14 -5.84
CA GLY A 296 -2.36 6.87 -6.02
C GLY A 296 -2.26 8.04 -5.06
N TYR A 297 -1.03 8.47 -4.80
CA TYR A 297 -0.76 9.50 -3.82
C TYR A 297 -1.59 10.79 -3.99
N PRO A 298 -1.92 11.29 -5.21
CA PRO A 298 -2.72 12.50 -5.34
C PRO A 298 -4.15 12.31 -4.82
N ASN A 299 -4.76 11.16 -5.12
CA ASN A 299 -6.13 10.84 -4.70
C ASN A 299 -6.18 10.55 -3.20
N SER A 300 -5.22 9.79 -2.69
CA SER A 300 -5.09 9.48 -1.25
C SER A 300 -4.89 10.76 -0.42
N SER A 301 -4.02 11.66 -0.88
CA SER A 301 -3.81 12.96 -0.21
C SER A 301 -5.09 13.79 -0.18
N ARG A 302 -5.84 13.85 -1.29
CA ARG A 302 -7.11 14.59 -1.37
C ARG A 302 -8.18 14.01 -0.43
N LYS A 303 -8.34 12.68 -0.41
CA LYS A 303 -9.29 11.97 0.48
C LYS A 303 -8.98 12.23 1.95
N ILE A 304 -7.72 12.08 2.35
CA ILE A 304 -7.25 12.31 3.72
C ILE A 304 -7.45 13.79 4.10
N ASN A 305 -7.08 14.73 3.23
CA ASN A 305 -7.26 16.15 3.46
C ASN A 305 -8.73 16.52 3.70
N ALA A 306 -9.63 16.04 2.84
CA ALA A 306 -11.05 16.28 2.98
C ALA A 306 -11.61 15.71 4.30
N ALA A 307 -11.19 14.50 4.68
CA ALA A 307 -11.60 13.90 5.95
C ALA A 307 -11.13 14.72 7.16
N LEU A 308 -9.87 15.14 7.18
CA LEU A 308 -9.30 15.96 8.26
C LEU A 308 -9.95 17.36 8.34
N SER A 309 -10.23 17.97 7.20
CA SER A 309 -10.96 19.23 7.10
C SER A 309 -12.37 19.10 7.67
N ASN A 310 -13.10 18.04 7.30
CA ASN A 310 -14.43 17.75 7.83
C ASN A 310 -14.41 17.52 9.34
N MET A 311 -13.43 16.77 9.85
CA MET A 311 -13.25 16.56 11.31
C MET A 311 -13.03 17.89 12.04
N SER A 312 -12.18 18.76 11.50
CA SER A 312 -11.90 20.09 12.06
C SER A 312 -13.16 20.98 12.07
N HIS A 313 -13.87 21.06 10.94
CA HIS A 313 -15.10 21.85 10.83
C HIS A 313 -16.22 21.34 11.74
N ALA A 314 -16.36 20.01 11.90
CA ALA A 314 -17.34 19.42 12.82
C ALA A 314 -17.11 19.84 14.29
N ARG A 315 -15.90 20.26 14.63
CA ARG A 315 -15.52 20.83 15.95
C ARG A 315 -15.43 22.35 15.96
N ALA A 316 -15.88 23.03 14.91
CA ALA A 316 -15.74 24.47 14.71
C ALA A 316 -14.28 24.97 14.83
N ARG A 317 -13.32 24.14 14.39
CA ARG A 317 -11.88 24.47 14.37
C ARG A 317 -11.47 25.00 12.99
N PRO A 318 -10.46 25.89 12.91
CA PRO A 318 -9.98 26.40 11.64
C PRO A 318 -9.34 25.30 10.78
N TRP A 319 -9.55 25.39 9.47
CA TRP A 319 -8.85 24.63 8.44
C TRP A 319 -8.58 25.55 7.26
N THR A 320 -7.48 26.30 7.33
CA THR A 320 -7.11 27.30 6.32
C THR A 320 -6.05 26.80 5.34
N ARG A 321 -5.28 25.77 5.72
CA ARG A 321 -4.25 25.18 4.87
C ARG A 321 -4.41 23.66 4.75
N ASP A 322 -4.33 23.17 3.53
CA ASP A 322 -4.33 21.74 3.24
C ASP A 322 -3.02 21.06 3.62
N ILE A 323 -3.08 19.75 3.80
CA ILE A 323 -1.90 18.92 4.03
C ILE A 323 -1.01 18.83 2.78
N VAL A 324 0.30 18.66 2.97
CA VAL A 324 1.19 18.31 1.86
C VAL A 324 1.00 16.84 1.48
N ALA A 325 1.27 16.54 0.21
CA ALA A 325 1.18 15.17 -0.31
C ALA A 325 2.43 14.35 0.03
N LYS A 326 2.22 13.05 0.22
CA LYS A 326 3.27 12.06 0.50
C LYS A 326 3.11 10.81 -0.37
N LYS A 327 4.18 10.07 -0.64
CA LYS A 327 4.15 8.81 -1.42
C LYS A 327 4.89 7.68 -0.72
N ASN A 328 4.55 6.44 -1.07
CA ASN A 328 5.16 5.23 -0.49
C ASN A 328 6.16 4.58 -1.47
N GLY A 329 7.37 5.13 -1.58
CA GLY A 329 8.44 4.63 -2.48
C GLY A 329 9.58 3.93 -1.75
N PRO A 330 9.57 2.58 -1.74
CA PRO A 330 9.35 1.72 -0.54
C PRO A 330 9.16 2.41 0.82
N ASN A 331 10.00 3.38 1.16
CA ASN A 331 9.94 4.18 2.37
C ASN A 331 8.93 5.33 2.26
N LEU A 332 8.62 5.95 3.40
CA LEU A 332 7.78 7.13 3.48
C LEU A 332 8.54 8.35 2.96
N ARG A 333 7.94 9.10 2.02
CA ARG A 333 8.54 10.31 1.42
C ARG A 333 7.48 11.37 1.16
N TYR A 334 7.87 12.63 1.14
CA TYR A 334 7.04 13.68 0.55
C TYR A 334 6.91 13.45 -0.96
N ALA A 335 5.78 13.88 -1.54
CA ALA A 335 5.57 13.73 -2.98
C ALA A 335 6.52 14.62 -3.80
N GLU A 336 6.79 15.82 -3.28
CA GLU A 336 7.73 16.79 -3.84
C GLU A 336 9.11 16.64 -3.18
N ALA A 337 10.15 16.58 -4.00
CA ALA A 337 11.54 16.52 -3.56
C ALA A 337 11.92 17.75 -2.73
N GLY A 338 12.77 17.59 -1.72
CA GLY A 338 13.20 18.70 -0.84
C GLY A 338 12.16 19.20 0.18
N ARG A 339 10.88 18.87 0.02
CA ARG A 339 9.78 19.33 0.90
C ARG A 339 10.00 19.05 2.39
N TYR A 340 10.77 18.01 2.72
CA TYR A 340 11.11 17.66 4.11
C TYR A 340 11.81 18.78 4.89
N GLN A 341 12.52 19.68 4.19
CA GLN A 341 13.27 20.79 4.80
C GLN A 341 12.33 21.80 5.45
N GLU A 342 11.14 22.03 4.88
CA GLU A 342 10.14 22.96 5.43
C GLU A 342 9.61 22.51 6.79
N PHE A 343 9.65 21.21 7.08
CA PHE A 343 9.15 20.62 8.31
C PHE A 343 10.22 20.39 9.37
N ALA A 344 11.49 20.72 9.11
CA ALA A 344 12.56 20.56 10.10
C ALA A 344 12.25 21.26 11.44
N PRO A 345 11.76 22.52 11.47
CA PRO A 345 11.35 23.17 12.72
C PRO A 345 10.16 22.50 13.40
N GLU A 346 9.31 21.78 12.66
CA GLU A 346 8.21 21.01 13.26
C GLU A 346 8.74 19.82 14.04
N TYR A 347 9.74 19.11 13.50
CA TYR A 347 10.32 17.96 14.20
C TYR A 347 11.07 18.37 15.47
N GLU A 348 11.69 19.54 15.48
CA GLU A 348 12.23 20.13 16.72
C GLU A 348 11.12 20.37 17.75
N ARG A 349 10.00 20.96 17.34
CA ARG A 349 8.83 21.15 18.22
C ARG A 349 8.21 19.83 18.69
N LEU A 350 8.18 18.80 17.84
CA LEU A 350 7.68 17.48 18.22
C LEU A 350 8.51 16.84 19.33
N SER A 351 9.79 17.19 19.43
CA SER A 351 10.66 16.68 20.50
C SER A 351 10.19 17.09 21.91
N GLU A 352 9.44 18.20 22.04
CA GLU A 352 8.81 18.64 23.30
C GLU A 352 7.77 17.64 23.84
N PHE A 353 7.24 16.78 22.97
CA PHE A 353 6.18 15.81 23.29
C PHE A 353 6.72 14.40 23.54
N LEU A 354 8.03 14.21 23.48
CA LEU A 354 8.64 12.92 23.74
C LEU A 354 8.57 12.60 25.23
N LEU A 355 8.18 11.37 25.55
CA LEU A 355 8.25 10.86 26.91
C LEU A 355 9.73 10.77 27.35
N PRO A 356 10.01 10.99 28.65
CA PRO A 356 11.35 10.82 29.19
C PRO A 356 11.84 9.39 28.94
N VAL A 357 13.13 9.28 28.66
CA VAL A 357 13.82 7.98 28.64
C VAL A 357 14.43 7.81 30.00
N ASP A 358 13.88 6.89 30.77
CA ASP A 358 14.45 6.46 32.04
C ASP A 358 15.82 5.78 31.87
#